data_AF-A0A357NF82-F1
#
_entry.id   AF-A0A357NF82-F1
#
_cell.length_a   1.000
_cell.length_b   1.000
_cell.length_c   1.000
_cell.angle_alpha   90.00
_cell.angle_beta   90.00
_cell.angle_gamma   90.00
#
_symmetry.space_group_name_H-M   'P 1'
#
loop_
_entity.id
_entity.type
_entity.pdbx_description
1 polymer ?
#
loop_
_entity_poly.entity_id
_entity_poly.type
_entity_poly.pdbx_seq_one_letter_code
_entity_poly.pdbx_strand_id
1 'polypeptide(L)'
;PKRVIDGLIDLPFALPTAVAGITLTTLYAPHGWLGKYFTFLGLKAAFTPLGVVIALTFIGLPFVVRMVQPVLETLDQEREEAAASLGADRLQTFTKVIFPELLPALL
;
A
#
# COMPACT_ATOMS: atom_id res chain seq x y z
N PRO A 1 -14.00 -11.23 -1.86
CA PRO A 1 -13.13 -10.09 -2.22
C PRO A 1 -12.04 -9.80 -1.18
N LYS A 2 -12.36 -9.62 0.12
CA LYS A 2 -11.35 -9.34 1.18
C LYS A 2 -10.18 -10.34 1.19
N ARG A 3 -10.46 -11.65 1.28
CA ARG A 3 -9.42 -12.71 1.27
C ARG A 3 -8.44 -12.67 0.10
N VAL A 4 -8.87 -12.22 -1.08
CA VAL A 4 -7.98 -12.10 -2.25
C VAL A 4 -7.06 -10.90 -2.10
N ILE A 5 -7.61 -9.78 -1.61
CA ILE A 5 -6.85 -8.56 -1.33
C ILE A 5 -5.85 -8.81 -0.20
N ASP A 6 -6.27 -9.46 0.88
CA ASP A 6 -5.41 -9.84 2.00
C ASP A 6 -4.24 -10.73 1.52
N GLY A 7 -4.54 -11.72 0.67
CA GLY A 7 -3.52 -12.59 0.07
C GLY A 7 -2.56 -11.86 -0.87
N LEU A 8 -3.04 -10.85 -1.62
CA LEU A 8 -2.17 -10.00 -2.46
C LEU A 8 -1.26 -9.10 -1.61
N ILE A 9 -1.77 -8.60 -0.49
CA ILE A 9 -1.00 -7.79 0.46
C ILE A 9 0.04 -8.63 1.17
N ASP A 10 -0.24 -9.88 1.51
CA ASP A 10 0.71 -10.78 2.16
C ASP A 10 1.70 -11.44 1.19
N LEU A 11 1.52 -11.26 -0.13
CA LEU A 11 2.36 -11.83 -1.17
C LEU A 11 3.87 -11.56 -1.00
N PRO A 12 4.32 -10.34 -0.60
CA PRO A 12 5.74 -10.08 -0.36
C PRO A 12 6.34 -10.98 0.73
N PHE A 13 5.56 -11.41 1.72
CA PHE A 13 6.02 -12.31 2.79
C PHE A 13 6.00 -13.78 2.40
N ALA A 14 5.12 -14.15 1.46
CA ALA A 14 5.06 -15.51 0.94
C ALA A 14 6.27 -15.84 0.04
N LEU A 15 6.96 -14.82 -0.48
CA LEU A 15 8.11 -14.99 -1.37
C LEU A 15 9.42 -15.11 -0.57
N PRO A 16 10.27 -16.11 -0.86
CA PRO A 16 11.64 -16.10 -0.37
C PRO A 16 12.37 -14.82 -0.81
N THR A 17 13.20 -14.24 0.06
CA THR A 17 13.86 -12.95 -0.17
C THR A 17 14.62 -12.91 -1.51
N ALA A 18 15.34 -13.98 -1.85
CA ALA A 18 16.05 -14.08 -3.12
C ALA A 18 15.11 -14.10 -4.34
N VAL A 19 13.97 -14.80 -4.23
CA VAL A 19 12.95 -14.86 -5.29
C VAL A 19 12.30 -13.49 -5.47
N ALA A 20 11.97 -12.79 -4.37
CA ALA A 20 11.45 -11.43 -4.43
C ALA A 20 12.43 -10.47 -5.12
N GLY A 21 13.73 -10.56 -4.78
CA GLY A 21 14.78 -9.74 -5.39
C GLY A 21 14.91 -9.98 -6.91
N ILE A 22 14.98 -11.23 -7.35
CA ILE A 22 15.08 -11.58 -8.77
C ILE A 22 13.80 -11.16 -9.52
N THR A 23 12.63 -11.38 -8.92
CA THR A 23 11.34 -11.03 -9.52
C THR A 23 11.23 -9.53 -9.73
N LEU A 24 11.48 -8.72 -8.69
CA LEU A 24 11.44 -7.26 -8.78
C LEU A 24 12.48 -6.74 -9.77
N THR A 25 13.70 -7.26 -9.74
CA THR A 25 14.76 -6.86 -10.68
C THR A 25 14.36 -7.15 -12.13
N THR A 26 13.78 -8.32 -12.39
CA THR A 26 13.31 -8.71 -13.72
C THR A 26 12.12 -7.88 -14.18
N LEU A 27 11.20 -7.56 -13.27
CA LEU A 27 10.02 -6.75 -13.54
C LEU A 27 10.38 -5.31 -13.94
N TYR A 28 11.38 -4.74 -13.25
CA TYR A 28 11.86 -3.36 -13.46
C TYR A 28 13.05 -3.25 -14.43
N ALA A 29 13.55 -4.36 -14.97
CA ALA A 29 14.56 -4.35 -16.02
C ALA A 29 14.06 -3.60 -17.27
N PRO A 30 14.95 -3.03 -18.12
CA PRO A 30 14.52 -2.27 -19.30
C PRO A 30 13.57 -3.01 -20.25
N HIS A 31 13.73 -4.34 -20.36
CA HIS A 31 12.84 -5.22 -21.14
C HIS A 31 11.73 -5.88 -20.30
N GLY A 32 11.71 -5.61 -19.00
CA GLY A 32 10.72 -6.09 -18.05
C GLY A 32 9.36 -5.43 -18.24
N TRP A 33 8.32 -6.08 -17.72
CA TRP A 33 6.95 -5.65 -17.94
C TRP A 33 6.67 -4.24 -17.40
N LEU A 34 7.24 -3.86 -16.26
CA LEU A 34 7.14 -2.50 -15.72
C LEU A 34 8.29 -1.61 -16.18
N GLY A 35 9.51 -2.14 -16.23
CA GLY A 35 10.69 -1.35 -16.60
C GLY A 35 10.67 -0.76 -18.00
N LYS A 36 9.94 -1.37 -18.95
CA LYS A 36 9.72 -0.80 -20.29
C LYS A 36 9.02 0.56 -20.27
N TYR A 37 8.08 0.78 -19.34
CA TYR A 37 7.36 2.04 -19.21
C TYR A 37 8.26 3.14 -18.61
N PHE A 38 9.07 2.78 -17.61
CA PHE A 38 10.08 3.69 -17.06
C PHE A 38 11.13 4.06 -18.12
N THR A 39 11.56 3.07 -18.92
CA THR A 39 12.55 3.28 -19.98
C THR A 39 12.02 4.19 -21.08
N PHE A 40 10.73 4.09 -21.45
CA PHE A 40 10.08 5.02 -22.37
C PHE A 40 10.12 6.48 -21.86
N LEU A 41 10.04 6.66 -20.54
CA LEU A 41 10.17 7.96 -19.87
C LEU A 41 11.64 8.37 -19.62
N GLY A 42 12.61 7.60 -20.11
CA GLY A 42 14.05 7.84 -19.89
C GLY A 42 14.56 7.49 -18.49
N LEU A 43 13.75 6.84 -17.66
CA LEU A 43 14.08 6.46 -16.28
C LEU A 43 14.52 4.98 -16.21
N LYS A 44 15.64 4.73 -15.51
CA LYS A 44 16.08 3.36 -15.19
C LYS A 44 15.53 2.99 -13.81
N ALA A 45 14.64 2.01 -13.75
CA ALA A 45 14.11 1.52 -12.48
C ALA A 45 15.02 0.44 -11.85
N ALA A 46 15.50 -0.54 -12.62
CA ALA A 46 16.43 -1.54 -12.10
C ALA A 46 17.79 -0.94 -11.71
N PHE A 47 18.35 -1.40 -10.58
CA PHE A 47 19.66 -1.00 -10.05
C PHE A 47 19.84 0.51 -9.80
N THR A 48 18.76 1.23 -9.56
CA THR A 48 18.80 2.65 -9.19
C THR A 48 18.17 2.88 -7.82
N PRO A 49 18.45 4.03 -7.17
CA PRO A 49 17.75 4.41 -5.93
C PRO A 49 16.23 4.37 -6.08
N LEU A 50 15.70 4.72 -7.25
CA LEU A 50 14.27 4.62 -7.55
C LEU A 50 13.76 3.17 -7.44
N GLY A 51 14.48 2.21 -8.02
CA GLY A 51 14.13 0.80 -7.90
C GLY A 51 14.18 0.28 -6.47
N VAL A 52 15.17 0.74 -5.69
CA VAL A 52 15.26 0.39 -4.26
C VAL A 52 14.07 0.94 -3.49
N VAL A 53 13.69 2.20 -3.71
CA VAL A 53 12.50 2.80 -3.08
C VAL A 53 11.25 1.97 -3.41
N ILE A 54 11.04 1.64 -4.68
CA ILE A 54 9.88 0.84 -5.10
C ILE A 54 9.89 -0.57 -4.46
N ALA A 55 11.06 -1.23 -4.42
CA ALA A 55 11.20 -2.53 -3.79
C ALA A 55 10.91 -2.47 -2.29
N LEU A 56 11.42 -1.46 -1.59
CA LEU A 56 11.15 -1.23 -0.17
C LEU A 56 9.69 -0.88 0.08
N THR A 57 9.03 -0.11 -0.80
CA THR A 57 7.59 0.14 -0.71
C THR A 57 6.80 -1.16 -0.87
N PHE A 58 7.15 -2.01 -1.82
CA PHE A 58 6.49 -3.31 -2.00
C PHE A 58 6.64 -4.22 -0.78
N ILE A 59 7.83 -4.25 -0.17
CA ILE A 59 8.10 -5.04 1.05
C ILE A 59 7.45 -4.39 2.29
N GLY A 60 7.36 -3.06 2.34
CA GLY A 60 6.88 -2.28 3.49
C GLY A 60 5.35 -2.17 3.58
N LEU A 61 4.66 -2.17 2.43
CA LEU A 61 3.21 -2.03 2.34
C LEU A 61 2.41 -2.99 3.24
N PRO A 62 2.76 -4.29 3.34
CA PRO A 62 2.02 -5.23 4.17
C PRO A 62 2.08 -4.88 5.67
N PHE A 63 3.20 -4.30 6.12
CA PHE A 63 3.35 -3.84 7.51
C PHE A 63 2.42 -2.67 7.80
N VAL A 64 2.36 -1.68 6.89
CA VAL A 64 1.47 -0.53 7.03
C VAL A 64 0.00 -0.99 7.10
N VAL A 65 -0.40 -1.89 6.20
CA VAL A 65 -1.77 -2.43 6.21
C VAL A 65 -2.07 -3.12 7.54
N ARG A 66 -1.16 -3.98 8.03
CA ARG A 66 -1.36 -4.72 9.29
C ARG A 66 -1.37 -3.83 10.53
N MET A 67 -0.76 -2.64 10.48
CA MET A 67 -0.85 -1.64 11.55
C MET A 67 -2.17 -0.87 11.51
N VAL A 68 -2.63 -0.49 10.32
CA VAL A 68 -3.84 0.33 10.14
C VAL A 68 -5.13 -0.48 10.26
N GLN A 69 -5.13 -1.73 9.81
CA GLN A 69 -6.33 -2.56 9.77
C GLN A 69 -6.98 -2.79 11.14
N PRO A 70 -6.25 -3.15 12.22
CA PRO A 70 -6.86 -3.29 13.55
C PRO A 70 -7.49 -1.99 14.04
N VAL A 71 -6.85 -0.85 13.76
CA VAL A 71 -7.36 0.46 14.16
C VAL A 71 -8.66 0.79 13.43
N LEU A 72 -8.70 0.54 12.12
CA LEU A 72 -9.94 0.64 11.33
C LEU A 72 -11.06 -0.25 11.87
N GLU A 73 -10.74 -1.47 12.30
CA GLU A 73 -11.72 -2.42 12.84
C GLU A 73 -12.24 -2.00 14.23
N THR A 74 -11.44 -1.23 14.99
CA THR A 74 -11.85 -0.66 16.29
C THR A 74 -12.55 0.69 16.20
N LEU A 75 -12.55 1.35 15.04
CA LEU A 75 -13.30 2.59 14.87
C LEU A 75 -14.79 2.28 14.99
N ASP A 76 -15.40 2.80 16.06
CA ASP A 76 -16.83 2.61 16.29
C ASP A 76 -17.63 3.20 15.12
N GLN A 77 -18.51 2.36 14.58
CA GLN A 77 -19.42 2.71 13.50
C GLN A 77 -20.31 3.92 13.87
N GLU A 78 -20.54 4.14 15.17
CA GLU A 78 -21.23 5.31 15.72
C GLU A 78 -20.58 6.65 15.29
N ARG A 79 -19.25 6.73 15.14
CA ARG A 79 -18.58 7.98 14.71
C ARG A 79 -18.83 8.29 13.25
N GLU A 80 -18.86 7.26 12.39
CA GLU A 80 -19.23 7.42 10.98
C GLU A 80 -20.70 7.80 10.84
N GLU A 81 -21.57 7.16 11.62
CA GLU A 81 -23.02 7.43 11.64
C GLU A 81 -23.36 8.82 12.18
N ALA A 82 -22.62 9.30 13.19
CA ALA A 82 -22.73 10.67 13.68
C ALA A 82 -22.31 11.70 12.62
N ALA A 83 -21.21 11.45 11.91
CA ALA A 83 -20.77 12.33 10.82
C ALA A 83 -21.78 12.37 9.67
N ALA A 84 -22.32 11.21 9.28
CA ALA A 84 -23.38 11.12 8.28
C ALA A 84 -24.67 11.84 8.72
N SER A 85 -25.04 11.73 10.00
CA SER A 85 -26.21 12.41 10.58
C SER A 85 -26.06 13.93 10.61
N LEU A 86 -24.82 14.43 10.72
CA LEU A 86 -24.47 15.85 10.62
C LEU A 86 -24.39 16.34 9.15
N GLY A 87 -24.71 15.49 8.18
CA GLY A 87 -24.73 15.82 6.76
C GLY A 87 -23.36 15.74 6.07
N ALA A 88 -22.36 15.12 6.69
CA ALA A 88 -21.06 14.92 6.06
C ALA A 88 -21.15 13.91 4.90
N ASP A 89 -20.51 14.23 3.77
CA ASP A 89 -20.33 13.27 2.69
C ASP A 89 -19.24 12.23 3.02
N ARG A 90 -19.14 11.16 2.21
CA ARG A 90 -18.17 10.08 2.45
C ARG A 90 -16.71 10.54 2.46
N LEU A 91 -16.36 11.54 1.66
CA LEU A 91 -15.00 12.08 1.62
C LEU A 91 -14.69 12.90 2.86
N GLN A 92 -15.67 13.65 3.36
CA GLN A 92 -15.58 14.40 4.60
C GLN A 92 -15.47 13.48 5.82
N THR A 93 -16.31 12.43 5.90
CA THR A 93 -16.19 11.41 6.95
C THR A 93 -14.80 10.75 6.91
N PHE A 94 -14.31 10.37 5.74
CA PHE A 94 -12.98 9.78 5.61
C PHE A 94 -11.86 10.74 6.05
N THR A 95 -11.83 11.96 5.52
CA THR A 95 -10.71 12.90 5.75
C THR A 95 -10.73 13.57 7.12
N LYS A 96 -11.91 13.79 7.71
CA LYS A 96 -12.07 14.55 8.96
C LYS A 96 -12.35 13.69 10.18
N VAL A 97 -12.80 12.44 10.00
CA VAL A 97 -13.13 11.54 11.11
C VAL A 97 -12.21 10.33 11.11
N ILE A 98 -12.16 9.58 10.01
CA ILE A 98 -11.39 8.33 9.94
C ILE A 98 -9.87 8.60 9.89
N PHE A 99 -9.41 9.42 8.94
CA PHE A 99 -7.99 9.66 8.70
C PHE A 99 -7.22 10.24 9.90
N PRO A 100 -7.74 11.24 10.65
CA PRO A 100 -7.08 11.76 11.84
C PRO A 100 -6.92 10.71 12.95
N GLU A 101 -7.81 9.73 13.00
CA GLU A 101 -7.79 8.68 14.01
C GLU A 101 -6.82 7.53 13.63
N LEU A 102 -6.54 7.37 12.33
CA LEU A 102 -5.49 6.47 11.84
C LEU A 102 -4.08 7.05 11.94
N LEU A 103 -3.96 8.38 11.98
CA LEU A 103 -2.69 9.10 12.02
C LEU A 103 -1.74 8.63 13.15
N PRO A 104 -2.19 8.42 14.40
CA PRO A 104 -1.36 7.86 15.47
C PRO A 104 -0.81 6.46 15.19
N ALA A 105 -1.52 5.66 14.39
CA ALA A 105 -1.09 4.31 14.01
C ALA A 105 -0.13 4.30 12.80
N LEU A 106 -0.03 5.43 12.08
CA LEU A 106 0.85 5.63 10.94
C LEU A 106 2.21 6.26 11.32
N LEU A 107 2.32 6.86 12.52
CA LEU A 107 3.50 7.53 13.06
C LEU A 107 4.37 6.58 13.88
#